data_AF-A0A536FMH8-F1
#
_entry.id   AF-A0A536FMH8-F1
#
_cell.length_a   1.000
_cell.length_b   1.000
_cell.length_c   1.000
_cell.angle_alpha   90.00
_cell.angle_beta   90.00
_cell.angle_gamma   90.00
#
_symmetry.space_group_name_H-M   'P 1'
#
loop_
_entity.id
_entity.type
_entity.pdbx_description
1 polymer ?
#
loop_
_entity_poly.entity_id
_entity_poly.type
_entity_poly.pdbx_seq_one_letter_code
_entity_poly.pdbx_strand_id
1 'polypeptide(L)' 'TVPADFSRALTREPAAKRFFEGLSFSNKQRIVIAIEAAKAPETRQRRIAKSVSSLREGRS' A
#
# COMPACT_ATOMS: atom_id res chain seq x y z
N THR A 1 -9.02 6.32 5.00
CA THR A 1 -8.34 5.62 6.11
C THR A 1 -7.54 4.46 5.56
N VAL A 2 -6.40 4.09 6.16
CA VAL A 2 -5.55 3.00 5.63
C VAL A 2 -6.18 1.64 5.99
N PRO A 3 -6.41 0.72 5.03
CA PRO A 3 -6.96 -0.61 5.32
C PRO A 3 -6.05 -1.42 6.23
N ALA A 4 -6.62 -2.19 7.15
CA ALA A 4 -5.87 -3.01 8.10
C ALA A 4 -4.93 -4.01 7.41
N ASP A 5 -5.37 -4.63 6.31
CA ASP A 5 -4.57 -5.57 5.52
C ASP A 5 -3.33 -4.90 4.92
N PHE A 6 -3.48 -3.68 4.43
CA PHE A 6 -2.37 -2.91 3.86
C PHE A 6 -1.41 -2.43 4.95
N SER A 7 -1.93 -1.95 6.08
CA SER A 7 -1.10 -1.60 7.25
C SER A 7 -0.28 -2.79 7.74
N ARG A 8 -0.89 -3.98 7.83
CA ARG A 8 -0.20 -5.21 8.24
C ARG A 8 0.90 -5.63 7.26
N ALA A 9 0.71 -5.40 5.96
CA ALA A 9 1.74 -5.62 4.96
C ALA A 9 2.89 -4.61 5.07
N LEU A 10 2.59 -3.33 5.32
CA LEU A 10 3.60 -2.29 5.57
C LEU A 10 4.40 -2.55 6.85
N THR A 11 3.79 -3.07 7.92
CA THR A 11 4.50 -3.41 9.16
C THR A 11 5.56 -4.48 8.96
N ARG A 12 5.37 -5.38 7.98
CA ARG A 12 6.37 -6.40 7.62
C ARG A 12 7.56 -5.82 6.85
N GLU A 13 7.36 -4.69 6.18
CA GLU A 13 8.35 -4.04 5.31
C GLU A 13 8.62 -2.60 5.78
N PRO A 14 9.49 -2.38 6.79
CA PRO A 14 9.72 -1.06 7.37
C PRO A 14 10.27 -0.03 6.38
N ALA A 15 10.97 -0.46 5.33
CA ALA A 15 11.40 0.42 4.23
C ALA A 15 10.21 0.98 3.44
N ALA A 16 9.27 0.12 3.05
CA ALA A 16 8.04 0.53 2.38
C ALA A 16 7.16 1.41 3.28
N LYS A 17 7.09 1.09 4.58
CA LYS A 17 6.37 1.90 5.58
C LYS A 17 6.92 3.33 5.65
N ARG A 18 8.24 3.50 5.77
CA ARG A 18 8.89 4.82 5.82
C ARG A 18 8.65 5.62 4.55
N PHE A 19 8.79 4.99 3.38
CA PHE A 19 8.53 5.66 2.11
C PHE A 19 7.06 6.07 2.00
N PHE A 20 6.13 5.17 2.34
CA PHE A 20 4.70 5.47 2.38
C PHE A 20 4.38 6.61 3.34
N GLU A 21 4.97 6.64 4.54
CA GLU A 21 4.78 7.71 5.52
C GLU A 21 5.30 9.06 5.01
N GLY A 22 6.36 9.07 4.21
CA GLY A 22 6.90 10.27 3.55
C GLY A 22 6.07 10.78 2.36
N LEU A 23 5.12 10.00 1.83
CA LEU A 23 4.26 10.43 0.73
C LEU A 23 3.23 11.49 1.18
N SER A 24 2.90 12.41 0.27
CA SER A 24 1.78 13.33 0.42
C SER A 24 0.44 12.58 0.57
N PHE A 25 -0.53 13.20 1.25
CA PHE A 25 -1.85 12.62 1.49
C PHE A 25 -2.50 12.08 0.20
N SER A 26 -2.46 12.85 -0.89
CA SER A 26 -3.04 12.44 -2.18
C SER A 26 -2.42 11.16 -2.75
N ASN A 27 -1.09 10.98 -2.64
CA ASN A 27 -0.40 9.79 -3.11
C ASN A 27 -0.76 8.56 -2.25
N LYS A 28 -0.80 8.76 -0.92
CA LYS A 28 -1.28 7.73 0.02
C LYS A 28 -2.71 7.30 -0.33
N GLN A 29 -3.58 8.26 -0.59
CA GLN A 29 -4.98 8.02 -0.95
C GLN A 29 -5.11 7.27 -2.27
N ARG A 30 -4.31 7.61 -3.29
CA ARG A 30 -4.33 6.92 -4.59
C ARG A 30 -4.03 5.42 -4.46
N ILE A 31 -3.05 5.06 -3.63
CA ILE A 31 -2.69 3.66 -3.35
C ILE A 31 -3.82 2.97 -2.61
N VAL A 32 -4.35 3.60 -1.56
CA VAL A 32 -5.46 3.06 -0.76
C VAL A 32 -6.70 2.83 -1.62
N ILE A 33 -7.14 3.81 -2.42
CA ILE A 33 -8.29 3.66 -3.34
C ILE A 33 -8.06 2.50 -4.31
N ALA A 34 -6.85 2.37 -4.87
CA ALA A 34 -6.57 1.27 -5.79
C ALA A 34 -6.68 -0.11 -5.11
N ILE A 35 -6.32 -0.21 -3.84
CA ILE A 35 -6.46 -1.43 -3.03
C ILE A 35 -7.93 -1.68 -2.67
N GLU A 36 -8.66 -0.64 -2.24
CA GLU A 36 -10.07 -0.74 -1.86
C GLU A 36 -10.99 -1.04 -3.05
N ALA A 37 -10.67 -0.50 -4.24
CA ALA A 37 -11.39 -0.76 -5.48
C ALA A 37 -11.33 -2.23 -5.92
N ALA A 38 -10.41 -3.03 -5.39
CA ALA A 38 -10.42 -4.47 -5.61
C ALA A 38 -11.49 -5.14 -4.75
N LYS A 39 -12.59 -5.58 -5.38
CA LYS A 39 -13.70 -6.29 -4.73
C LYS A 39 -13.34 -7.73 -4.35
N ALA A 40 -12.51 -8.39 -5.15
CA ALA A 40 -12.03 -9.75 -4.88
C ALA A 40 -10.87 -9.74 -3.88
N PRO A 41 -10.91 -10.57 -2.81
CA PRO A 41 -9.86 -10.60 -1.78
C PRO A 41 -8.50 -11.06 -2.33
N GLU A 42 -8.47 -11.96 -3.31
CA GLU A 42 -7.24 -12.34 -4.01
C GLU A 42 -6.61 -11.15 -4.75
N THR A 43 -7.40 -10.41 -5.53
CA THR A 43 -6.92 -9.23 -6.26
C THR A 43 -6.44 -8.15 -5.31
N ARG A 44 -7.11 -7.97 -4.17
CA ARG A 44 -6.70 -7.03 -3.12
C ARG A 44 -5.33 -7.38 -2.57
N GLN A 45 -5.10 -8.64 -2.21
CA GLN A 45 -3.79 -9.10 -1.71
C GLN A 45 -2.69 -8.91 -2.76
N ARG A 46 -2.96 -9.23 -4.03
CA ARG A 46 -1.99 -9.00 -5.12
C ARG A 46 -1.65 -7.52 -5.29
N ARG A 47 -2.65 -6.62 -5.21
CA ARG A 47 -2.43 -5.16 -5.27
C ARG A 47 -1.62 -4.66 -4.07
N ILE A 48 -1.94 -5.12 -2.86
CA ILE A 48 -1.16 -4.80 -1.66
C ILE A 48 0.30 -5.20 -1.83
N ALA A 49 0.56 -6.46 -2.21
CA ALA A 49 1.92 -6.96 -2.40
C ALA A 49 2.68 -6.13 -3.46
N LYS A 50 2.02 -5.80 -4.57
CA LYS A 50 2.60 -4.96 -5.63
C LYS A 50 2.91 -3.55 -5.11
N SER A 51 1.96 -2.90 -4.42
CA SER A 51 2.16 -1.57 -3.85
C SER A 51 3.29 -1.56 -2.83
N VAL A 52 3.35 -2.53 -1.92
CA VAL A 52 4.43 -2.65 -0.93
C VAL A 52 5.78 -2.85 -1.62
N SER A 53 5.85 -3.68 -2.65
CA SER A 53 7.08 -3.86 -3.46
C SER A 53 7.51 -2.55 -4.11
N SER A 54 6.60 -1.84 -4.77
CA SER A 54 6.92 -0.55 -5.41
C SER A 54 7.38 0.49 -4.38
N LEU A 55 6.71 0.57 -3.24
CA LEU A 55 7.09 1.47 -2.13
C LEU A 55 8.46 1.13 -1.55
N ARG A 56 8.80 -0.15 -1.43
CA ARG A 56 10.14 -0.61 -1.02
C ARG A 56 11.21 -0.14 -2.00
N GLU A 57 10.90 -0.15 -3.29
CA GLU A 57 11.79 0.32 -4.35
C GLU A 57 11.80 1.85 -4.52
N GLY A 58 11.04 2.59 -3.71
CA GLY A 58 10.93 4.05 -3.82
C GLY A 58 10.09 4.53 -5.00
N ARG A 59 9.21 3.69 -5.53
CA ARG A 59 8.29 4.00 -6.65
C ARG A 59 6.85 4.08 -6.12
N SER A 60 6.15 5.19 -6.39
CA SER A 60 4.75 5.43 -6.01
C SER A 60 3.88 5.86 -7.19
#